data_AF-A0A023DZA7-F1
#
_entry.id   AF-A0A023DZA7-F1
#
_cell.length_a   1.000
_cell.length_b   1.000
_cell.length_c   1.000
_cell.angle_alpha   90.00
_cell.angle_beta   90.00
_cell.angle_gamma   90.00
#
_symmetry.space_group_name_H-M   'P 1'
#
loop_
_entity.id
_entity.type
_entity.pdbx_description
1 polymer ?
#
loop_
_entity_poly.entity_id
_entity_poly.type
_entity_poly.pdbx_seq_one_letter_code
_entity_poly.pdbx_strand_id
1 'polypeptide(L)'
;MKLFNHVQIKVKGLGRGRKFYDTIMAALGYKMVLEIEGVVVGYGTSVHDMFEIRQFDEKSLLSEHVHLAFNASCKEDVDAFYKIALANGGKCNGEAGFRPQYEDGYYAAFVIDPDGHNIEAVYSEKAKVSPIANSSNC
;
A
#
# COMPACT_ATOMS: atom_id res chain seq x y z
N MET A 1 -17.06 -10.97 0.69
CA MET A 1 -16.10 -11.77 1.48
C MET A 1 -14.73 -11.14 1.29
N LYS A 2 -13.98 -10.89 2.38
CA LYS A 2 -12.61 -10.38 2.33
C LYS A 2 -11.65 -11.58 2.37
N LEU A 3 -10.63 -11.61 1.52
CA LEU A 3 -9.66 -12.71 1.49
C LEU A 3 -8.73 -12.65 2.71
N PHE A 4 -8.23 -11.47 3.04
CA PHE A 4 -7.39 -11.23 4.19
C PHE A 4 -8.16 -10.44 5.25
N ASN A 5 -7.95 -10.79 6.52
CA ASN A 5 -8.36 -9.94 7.64
C ASN A 5 -7.29 -8.88 7.92
N HIS A 6 -6.03 -9.30 7.98
CA HIS A 6 -4.89 -8.42 8.00
C HIS A 6 -3.66 -9.10 7.41
N VAL A 7 -2.70 -8.30 6.96
CA VAL A 7 -1.36 -8.73 6.53
C VAL A 7 -0.34 -7.86 7.26
N GLN A 8 0.68 -8.46 7.88
CA GLN A 8 1.69 -7.70 8.63
C GLN A 8 3.11 -8.02 8.13
N ILE A 9 3.84 -6.98 7.73
CA ILE A 9 5.28 -7.06 7.47
C ILE A 9 6.07 -6.42 8.61
N LYS A 10 7.31 -6.89 8.79
CA LYS A 10 8.21 -6.40 9.83
C LYS A 10 9.26 -5.54 9.16
N VAL A 11 9.41 -4.31 9.65
CA VAL A 11 10.23 -3.25 9.06
C VAL A 11 11.43 -2.94 9.95
N LYS A 12 12.54 -2.45 9.35
CA LYS A 12 13.79 -2.18 10.08
C LYS A 12 13.62 -1.01 11.06
N GLY A 13 12.81 -0.03 10.69
CA GLY A 13 12.54 1.14 11.52
C GLY A 13 11.13 1.66 11.33
N LEU A 14 10.28 1.48 12.35
CA LEU A 14 8.87 1.83 12.30
C LEU A 14 8.64 3.31 11.98
N GLY A 15 9.46 4.22 12.51
CA GLY A 15 9.34 5.65 12.19
C GLY A 15 9.62 5.99 10.72
N ARG A 16 10.58 5.29 10.07
CA ARG A 16 10.86 5.47 8.64
C ARG A 16 9.76 4.84 7.79
N GLY A 17 9.35 3.61 8.13
CA GLY A 17 8.25 2.92 7.48
C GLY A 17 6.95 3.74 7.56
N ARG A 18 6.60 4.24 8.74
CA ARG A 18 5.39 5.05 8.96
C ARG A 18 5.36 6.29 8.07
N LYS A 19 6.45 7.07 8.01
CA LYS A 19 6.51 8.25 7.13
C LYS A 19 6.23 7.90 5.66
N PHE A 20 6.75 6.77 5.19
CA PHE A 20 6.49 6.29 3.83
C PHE A 20 5.03 5.83 3.67
N TYR A 21 4.59 4.90 4.50
CA TYR A 21 3.27 4.27 4.37
C TYR A 21 2.11 5.22 4.68
N ASP A 22 2.25 6.18 5.60
CA ASP A 22 1.25 7.24 5.86
C ASP A 22 0.90 7.97 4.55
N THR A 23 1.92 8.33 3.77
CA THR A 23 1.73 9.15 2.56
C THR A 23 1.11 8.36 1.40
N ILE A 24 1.59 7.16 1.13
CA ILE A 24 1.11 6.35 0.00
C ILE A 24 -0.28 5.77 0.28
N MET A 25 -0.58 5.42 1.53
CA MET A 25 -1.88 4.89 1.91
C MET A 25 -2.95 5.98 1.87
N ALA A 26 -2.62 7.20 2.30
CA ALA A 26 -3.50 8.35 2.15
C ALA A 26 -3.79 8.67 0.67
N ALA A 27 -2.79 8.54 -0.22
CA ALA A 27 -2.96 8.72 -1.67
C ALA A 27 -3.95 7.71 -2.29
N LEU A 28 -4.06 6.53 -1.69
CA LEU A 28 -5.00 5.48 -2.09
C LEU A 28 -6.34 5.54 -1.33
N GLY A 29 -6.54 6.56 -0.48
CA GLY A 29 -7.75 6.72 0.33
C GLY A 29 -7.85 5.80 1.56
N TYR A 30 -6.80 5.04 1.88
CA TYR A 30 -6.73 4.24 3.11
C TYR A 30 -6.36 5.10 4.31
N LYS A 31 -6.89 4.75 5.48
CA LYS A 31 -6.63 5.45 6.74
C LYS A 31 -5.82 4.58 7.67
N MET A 32 -5.09 5.20 8.59
CA MET A 32 -4.60 4.52 9.77
C MET A 32 -5.80 4.07 10.62
N VAL A 33 -5.89 2.77 10.86
CA VAL A 33 -7.00 2.13 11.60
C VAL A 33 -6.53 1.45 12.89
N LEU A 34 -5.23 1.26 13.05
CA LEU A 34 -4.59 0.69 14.23
C LEU A 34 -3.28 1.40 14.52
N GLU A 35 -3.05 1.73 15.77
CA GLU A 35 -1.74 2.15 16.27
C GLU A 35 -1.50 1.53 17.64
N ILE A 36 -0.36 0.85 17.79
CA ILE A 36 0.22 0.52 19.08
C ILE A 36 1.58 1.21 19.09
N GLU A 37 1.68 2.26 19.90
CA GLU A 37 2.83 3.17 19.91
C GLU A 37 4.16 2.41 20.00
N GLY A 38 5.07 2.71 19.08
CA GLY A 38 6.40 2.09 19.01
C GLY A 38 6.42 0.64 18.52
N VAL A 39 5.25 -0.01 18.32
CA VAL A 39 5.16 -1.43 17.98
C VAL A 39 4.64 -1.62 16.56
N VAL A 40 3.42 -1.17 16.25
CA VAL A 40 2.75 -1.47 14.97
C VAL A 40 1.83 -0.32 14.54
N VAL A 41 1.76 -0.11 13.23
CA VAL A 41 0.78 0.78 12.60
C VAL A 41 0.05 0.01 11.50
N GLY A 42 -1.27 0.11 11.47
CA GLY A 42 -2.13 -0.57 10.50
C GLY A 42 -2.96 0.42 9.67
N TYR A 43 -3.05 0.17 8.36
CA TYR A 43 -3.77 0.97 7.38
C TYR A 43 -4.82 0.13 6.64
N GLY A 44 -6.01 0.68 6.43
CA GLY A 44 -7.05 -0.04 5.69
C GLY A 44 -8.42 0.59 5.84
N THR A 45 -9.46 -0.23 5.77
CA THR A 45 -10.85 0.21 5.94
C THR A 45 -11.38 -0.04 7.36
N SER A 46 -10.79 -1.00 8.08
CA SER A 46 -11.03 -1.26 9.50
C SER A 46 -9.93 -2.15 10.10
N VAL A 47 -9.97 -2.38 11.42
CA VAL A 47 -9.09 -3.35 12.10
C VAL A 47 -9.35 -4.82 11.74
N HIS A 48 -10.20 -5.08 10.75
CA HIS A 48 -10.48 -6.41 10.21
C HIS A 48 -10.28 -6.46 8.69
N ASP A 49 -9.59 -5.45 8.14
CA ASP A 49 -9.24 -5.30 6.73
C ASP A 49 -8.11 -4.28 6.59
N MET A 50 -6.90 -4.70 6.95
CA MET A 50 -5.74 -3.82 7.03
C MET A 50 -4.42 -4.46 6.65
N PHE A 51 -3.49 -3.60 6.24
CA PHE A 51 -2.09 -3.89 6.14
C PHE A 51 -1.34 -3.23 7.29
N GLU A 52 -0.40 -3.95 7.89
CA GLU A 52 0.36 -3.51 9.05
C GLU A 52 1.87 -3.50 8.78
N ILE A 53 2.53 -2.47 9.29
CA ILE A 53 3.97 -2.44 9.48
C ILE A 53 4.28 -2.53 10.97
N ARG A 54 5.17 -3.46 11.33
CA ARG A 54 5.59 -3.67 12.71
C ARG A 54 7.11 -3.52 12.85
N GLN A 55 7.56 -2.89 13.93
CA GLN A 55 8.98 -2.85 14.28
C GLN A 55 9.52 -4.28 14.44
N PHE A 56 10.62 -4.61 13.76
CA PHE A 56 11.27 -5.91 13.97
C PHE A 56 11.90 -6.00 15.37
N ASP A 57 11.94 -7.20 15.93
CA ASP A 57 12.61 -7.55 17.19
C ASP A 57 13.02 -9.03 17.18
N GLU A 58 13.63 -9.52 18.26
CA GLU A 58 14.08 -10.92 18.38
C GLU A 58 12.96 -11.96 18.22
N LYS A 59 11.71 -11.58 18.52
CA LYS A 59 10.53 -12.44 18.41
C LYS A 59 9.76 -12.17 17.12
N SER A 60 10.19 -11.20 16.31
CA SER A 60 9.48 -10.72 15.13
C SER A 60 10.50 -10.27 14.10
N LEU A 61 11.07 -11.27 13.47
CA LEU A 61 12.15 -11.12 12.50
C LEU A 61 11.72 -10.26 11.32
N LEU A 62 12.70 -9.55 10.78
CA LEU A 62 12.54 -8.66 9.65
C LEU A 62 11.95 -9.41 8.44
N SER A 63 10.98 -8.79 7.76
CA SER A 63 10.49 -9.30 6.48
C SER A 63 11.44 -8.89 5.36
N GLU A 64 11.66 -9.77 4.38
CA GLU A 64 12.54 -9.48 3.24
C GLU A 64 11.80 -9.72 1.93
N HIS A 65 11.97 -8.82 0.96
CA HIS A 65 11.53 -8.99 -0.45
C HIS A 65 10.04 -9.35 -0.65
N VAL A 66 9.16 -8.91 0.26
CA VAL A 66 7.71 -9.06 0.10
C VAL A 66 7.19 -8.20 -1.06
N HIS A 67 6.20 -8.73 -1.79
CA HIS A 67 5.41 -7.97 -2.76
C HIS A 67 3.96 -7.85 -2.28
N LEU A 68 3.42 -6.63 -2.29
CA LEU A 68 2.04 -6.34 -1.89
C LEU A 68 1.41 -5.37 -2.90
N ALA A 69 0.19 -5.70 -3.33
CA ALA A 69 -0.61 -4.87 -4.22
C ALA A 69 -1.84 -4.33 -3.48
N PHE A 70 -2.03 -3.01 -3.53
CA PHE A 70 -3.15 -2.31 -2.93
C PHE A 70 -4.13 -1.84 -4.01
N ASN A 71 -5.42 -1.98 -3.75
CA ASN A 71 -6.44 -1.50 -4.68
C ASN A 71 -6.51 0.02 -4.64
N ALA A 72 -6.53 0.63 -5.81
CA ALA A 72 -6.84 2.03 -6.05
C ALA A 72 -8.28 2.15 -6.57
N SER A 73 -8.93 3.29 -6.35
CA SER A 73 -10.31 3.50 -6.82
C SER A 73 -10.38 3.93 -8.28
N CYS A 74 -9.30 4.54 -8.77
CA CYS A 74 -9.15 5.00 -10.15
C CYS A 74 -7.66 5.04 -10.59
N LYS A 75 -7.41 5.44 -11.83
CA LYS A 75 -6.04 5.55 -12.38
C LYS A 75 -5.29 6.72 -11.74
N GLU A 76 -6.00 7.79 -11.40
CA GLU A 76 -5.44 8.99 -10.78
C GLU A 76 -4.88 8.69 -9.39
N ASP A 77 -5.52 7.81 -8.62
CA ASP A 77 -5.02 7.30 -7.34
C ASP A 77 -3.70 6.52 -7.52
N VAL A 78 -3.59 5.71 -8.58
CA VAL A 78 -2.34 4.98 -8.91
C VAL A 78 -1.22 5.96 -9.28
N ASP A 79 -1.53 6.98 -10.08
CA ASP A 79 -0.57 8.02 -10.45
C ASP A 79 -0.13 8.84 -9.22
N ALA A 80 -1.05 9.17 -8.33
CA ALA A 80 -0.79 9.90 -7.09
C ALA A 80 0.08 9.07 -6.15
N PHE A 81 -0.27 7.79 -5.93
CA PHE A 81 0.54 6.82 -5.19
C PHE A 81 1.97 6.80 -5.71
N TYR A 82 2.16 6.66 -7.03
CA TYR A 82 3.47 6.55 -7.63
C TYR A 82 4.32 7.81 -7.39
N LYS A 83 3.76 8.99 -7.66
CA LYS A 83 4.46 10.28 -7.46
C LYS A 83 4.82 10.52 -6.01
N ILE A 84 3.88 10.26 -5.09
CA ILE A 84 4.07 10.46 -3.64
C ILE A 84 5.11 9.48 -3.10
N ALA A 85 5.05 8.21 -3.51
CA ALA A 85 6.03 7.21 -3.08
C ALA A 85 7.45 7.61 -3.48
N LEU A 86 7.67 8.05 -4.72
CA LEU A 86 8.98 8.52 -5.17
C LEU A 86 9.45 9.76 -4.39
N ALA A 87 8.57 10.72 -4.15
CA ALA A 87 8.89 11.92 -3.37
C ALA A 87 9.26 11.61 -1.90
N ASN A 88 8.79 10.48 -1.37
CA ASN A 88 9.03 10.05 0.02
C ASN A 88 10.08 8.92 0.14
N GLY A 89 10.97 8.80 -0.84
CA GLY A 89 12.14 7.91 -0.78
C GLY A 89 11.92 6.50 -1.31
N GLY A 90 10.74 6.22 -1.88
CA GLY A 90 10.52 5.04 -2.70
C GLY A 90 11.34 5.09 -3.99
N LYS A 91 11.70 3.92 -4.52
CA LYS A 91 12.41 3.81 -5.80
C LYS A 91 11.47 3.28 -6.86
N CYS A 92 11.57 3.79 -8.08
CA CYS A 92 10.79 3.26 -9.20
C CYS A 92 11.12 1.78 -9.43
N ASN A 93 10.08 0.95 -9.56
CA ASN A 93 10.17 -0.45 -9.99
C ASN A 93 9.21 -0.75 -11.18
N GLY A 94 8.59 0.29 -11.73
CA GLY A 94 7.61 0.22 -12.81
C GLY A 94 6.70 1.44 -12.78
N GLU A 95 6.82 2.31 -13.78
CA GLU A 95 6.04 3.55 -13.90
C GLU A 95 4.53 3.26 -14.00
N ALA A 96 3.69 4.21 -13.57
CA ALA A 96 2.25 4.07 -13.72
C ALA A 96 1.85 3.84 -15.19
N GLY A 97 1.00 2.85 -15.43
CA GLY A 97 0.54 2.55 -16.79
C GLY A 97 -0.28 1.28 -16.89
N PHE A 98 -0.81 1.00 -18.08
CA PHE A 98 -1.49 -0.26 -18.35
C PHE A 98 -0.53 -1.45 -18.32
N ARG A 99 -1.07 -2.60 -17.90
CA ARG A 99 -0.42 -3.91 -17.85
C ARG A 99 -1.25 -4.94 -18.63
N PRO A 100 -1.38 -4.80 -19.97
CA PRO A 100 -2.20 -5.70 -20.78
C PRO A 100 -1.74 -7.16 -20.71
N GLN A 101 -0.48 -7.41 -20.32
CA GLN A 101 0.04 -8.75 -20.07
C GLN A 101 -0.54 -9.45 -18.83
N TYR A 102 -1.18 -8.70 -17.92
CA TYR A 102 -1.89 -9.27 -16.77
C TYR A 102 -3.37 -9.43 -17.07
N GLU A 103 -4.02 -8.33 -17.48
CA GLU A 103 -5.42 -8.29 -17.85
C GLU A 103 -5.74 -6.97 -18.59
N ASP A 104 -6.65 -7.01 -19.57
CA ASP A 104 -7.18 -5.78 -20.18
C ASP A 104 -7.85 -4.89 -19.11
N GLY A 105 -7.47 -3.62 -19.09
CA GLY A 105 -7.97 -2.63 -18.11
C GLY A 105 -7.21 -2.62 -16.78
N TYR A 106 -6.14 -3.41 -16.63
CA TYR A 106 -5.26 -3.39 -15.46
C TYR A 106 -4.27 -2.22 -15.55
N TYR A 107 -4.42 -1.22 -14.69
CA TYR A 107 -3.55 -0.05 -14.59
C TYR A 107 -2.83 -0.07 -13.24
N ALA A 108 -1.50 -0.04 -13.24
CA ALA A 108 -0.72 -0.21 -12.02
C ALA A 108 0.59 0.57 -12.02
N ALA A 109 1.16 0.77 -10.84
CA ALA A 109 2.48 1.33 -10.61
C ALA A 109 3.21 0.55 -9.51
N PHE A 110 4.55 0.49 -9.59
CA PHE A 110 5.39 -0.31 -8.70
C PHE A 110 6.52 0.53 -8.13
N VAL A 111 6.72 0.43 -6.82
CA VAL A 111 7.80 1.12 -6.10
C VAL A 111 8.47 0.18 -5.10
N ILE A 112 9.79 0.27 -4.99
CA ILE A 112 10.52 -0.36 -3.88
C ILE A 112 10.45 0.59 -2.68
N ASP A 113 9.95 0.08 -1.56
CA ASP A 113 9.88 0.81 -0.29
C ASP A 113 11.27 0.99 0.36
N PRO A 114 11.38 1.73 1.49
CA PRO A 114 12.64 1.93 2.18
C PRO A 114 13.33 0.67 2.73
N ASP A 115 12.61 -0.44 2.89
CA ASP A 115 13.14 -1.71 3.41
C ASP A 115 13.34 -2.78 2.32
N GLY A 116 12.96 -2.49 1.07
CA GLY A 116 13.20 -3.35 -0.10
C GLY A 116 11.98 -4.15 -0.57
N HIS A 117 10.79 -3.83 -0.08
CA HIS A 117 9.53 -4.44 -0.48
C HIS A 117 9.01 -3.85 -1.79
N ASN A 118 8.46 -4.70 -2.67
CA ASN A 118 7.85 -4.26 -3.91
C ASN A 118 6.37 -3.92 -3.67
N ILE A 119 6.06 -2.64 -3.59
CA ILE A 119 4.71 -2.14 -3.33
C ILE A 119 4.05 -1.71 -4.63
N GLU A 120 2.86 -2.22 -4.86
CA GLU A 120 2.04 -1.95 -6.03
C GLU A 120 0.76 -1.23 -5.62
N ALA A 121 0.36 -0.26 -6.44
CA ALA A 121 -1.02 0.20 -6.50
C ALA A 121 -1.64 -0.24 -7.82
N VAL A 122 -2.85 -0.78 -7.77
CA VAL A 122 -3.56 -1.31 -8.93
C VAL A 122 -5.00 -0.78 -8.98
N TYR A 123 -5.40 -0.36 -10.16
CA TYR A 123 -6.79 -0.18 -10.57
C TYR A 123 -7.10 -1.18 -11.70
N SER A 124 -8.12 -2.02 -11.54
CA SER A 124 -8.63 -2.87 -12.63
C SER A 124 -10.07 -2.44 -12.96
N GLU A 125 -10.31 -2.11 -14.22
CA GLU A 125 -11.65 -1.76 -14.74
C GLU A 125 -12.67 -2.91 -14.56
N LYS A 126 -12.18 -4.15 -14.44
CA LYS A 126 -13.01 -5.35 -14.26
C LYS A 126 -13.24 -5.68 -12.78
N ALA A 127 -12.41 -5.17 -11.88
CA ALA A 127 -12.59 -5.36 -10.45
C ALA A 127 -13.73 -4.47 -9.95
N LYS A 128 -14.82 -5.08 -9.46
CA LYS A 128 -15.84 -4.36 -8.69
C LYS A 128 -15.26 -4.00 -7.32
N VAL A 129 -14.47 -2.93 -7.26
CA VAL A 129 -14.05 -2.38 -5.97
C VAL A 129 -15.23 -1.58 -5.44
N SER A 130 -15.83 -2.04 -4.33
CA SER A 130 -16.79 -1.21 -3.60
C SER A 130 -16.09 0.10 -3.25
N PRO A 131 -16.66 1.27 -3.57
CA PRO A 131 -15.99 2.54 -3.32
C PRO A 131 -15.61 2.63 -1.85
N ILE A 132 -14.31 2.84 -1.59
CA ILE A 132 -13.85 3.18 -0.24
C ILE A 132 -14.53 4.50 0.07
N ALA A 133 -15.42 4.50 1.07
CA ALA A 133 -16.27 5.64 1.35
C ALA A 133 -15.42 6.91 1.59
N ASN A 134 -15.65 7.91 0.73
CA ASN A 134 -15.14 9.28 0.72
C ASN A 134 -13.77 9.52 0.07
N SER A 135 -13.79 9.88 -1.22
CA SER A 135 -13.38 11.23 -1.62
C SER A 135 -14.19 11.67 -2.85
N SER A 136 -14.41 12.98 -2.93
CA SER A 136 -15.36 13.67 -3.80
C SER A 136 -15.06 13.47 -5.28
N ASN A 137 -16.12 13.21 -6.06
CA ASN A 137 -16.26 13.28 -7.52
C ASN A 137 -14.97 13.39 -8.37
N CYS A 138 -14.72 12.34 -9.17
CA CYS A 138 -14.19 12.51 -10.52
C CYS A 138 -15.11 13.40 -11.36
#